data_AF-E8JRI8-F1
#
_entry.id   AF-E8JRI8-F1
#
_cell.length_a   1.000
_cell.length_b   1.000
_cell.length_c   1.000
_cell.angle_alpha   90.00
_cell.angle_beta   90.00
_cell.angle_gamma   90.00
#
_symmetry.space_group_name_H-M   'P 1'
#
loop_
_entity.id
_entity.type
_entity.pdbx_description
1 polymer ?
#
loop_
_entity_poly.entity_id
_entity_poly.type
_entity_poly.pdbx_seq_one_letter_code
_entity_poly.pdbx_strand_id
1 'polypeptide(L)'
;MRLHHHIILNNFKKGALVKATKSEVTYFILSIILIALAGGIYFVFGNTHTSTSSSQPKTSISSSSNQADLEANAQALLAEAQANPSAEAISSAQDAINKLSDEAKKTDLQSQLDAVSAELTNRNNAESAVATAESEQTSQNVDAAQAAIDAVGDQATKDQLQARLDAVSNAIAAAVNKTEDTTVASDSSDNSDSSTINPNDTTQTPSSVVTDGNYTYDSY
;
A
#
# COMPACT_ATOMS: atom_id res chain seq x y z
N MET A 1 71.36 -7.38 -2.27
CA MET A 1 71.01 -8.74 -2.71
C MET A 1 69.69 -8.63 -3.47
N ARG A 2 69.64 -8.92 -4.77
CA ARG A 2 69.42 -10.25 -5.38
C ARG A 2 68.10 -10.92 -4.97
N LEU A 3 67.07 -10.55 -5.74
CA LEU A 3 65.94 -11.35 -6.25
C LEU A 3 65.90 -12.84 -5.86
N HIS A 4 64.73 -13.29 -5.39
CA HIS A 4 64.11 -14.53 -5.87
C HIS A 4 62.58 -14.33 -5.96
N HIS A 5 62.04 -14.55 -7.16
CA HIS A 5 60.61 -14.79 -7.36
C HIS A 5 60.23 -16.14 -6.74
N HIS A 6 59.02 -16.26 -6.21
CA HIS A 6 58.18 -17.39 -6.55
C HIS A 6 56.72 -16.96 -6.67
N ILE A 7 56.20 -17.09 -7.90
CA ILE A 7 54.80 -16.95 -8.24
C ILE A 7 54.14 -18.31 -8.04
N ILE A 8 53.00 -18.35 -7.34
CA ILE A 8 51.96 -19.36 -7.62
C ILE A 8 50.64 -18.60 -7.82
N LEU A 9 50.19 -18.59 -9.07
CA LEU A 9 48.79 -18.33 -9.40
C LEU A 9 47.94 -19.45 -8.80
N ASN A 10 46.80 -19.11 -8.20
CA ASN A 10 45.66 -20.01 -8.28
C ASN A 10 44.43 -19.24 -8.72
N ASN A 11 44.18 -19.29 -10.03
CA ASN A 11 42.90 -18.91 -10.60
C ASN A 11 41.83 -19.86 -10.07
N PHE A 12 40.78 -19.35 -9.43
CA PHE A 12 39.45 -19.92 -9.64
C PHE A 12 38.44 -18.84 -10.03
N LYS A 13 38.54 -18.46 -11.31
CA LYS A 13 37.53 -17.74 -12.07
C LYS A 13 36.21 -18.53 -12.00
N LYS A 14 35.29 -18.14 -11.12
CA LYS A 14 33.94 -18.72 -11.02
C LYS A 14 32.89 -17.62 -11.00
N GLY A 15 32.19 -17.50 -12.12
CA GLY A 15 30.92 -16.78 -12.21
C GLY A 15 30.99 -15.27 -11.94
N ALA A 16 31.36 -14.50 -12.96
CA ALA A 16 30.54 -13.32 -13.24
C ALA A 16 29.15 -13.87 -13.58
N LEU A 17 28.27 -13.94 -12.57
CA LEU A 17 26.89 -14.35 -12.77
C LEU A 17 26.25 -13.21 -13.56
N VAL A 18 26.17 -13.40 -14.89
CA VAL A 18 25.46 -12.50 -15.79
C VAL A 18 24.08 -12.33 -15.20
N LYS A 19 23.81 -11.13 -14.67
CA LYS A 19 22.55 -10.77 -14.03
C LYS A 19 21.51 -10.78 -15.14
N ALA A 20 20.89 -11.95 -15.35
CA ALA A 20 20.00 -12.20 -16.47
C ALA A 20 18.93 -11.10 -16.49
N THR A 21 18.98 -10.30 -17.56
CA THR A 21 18.14 -9.11 -17.74
C THR A 21 16.69 -9.54 -17.71
N LYS A 22 15.96 -9.13 -16.66
CA LYS A 22 14.54 -9.44 -16.43
C LYS A 22 13.62 -8.67 -17.40
N SER A 23 13.90 -8.76 -18.70
CA SER A 23 13.37 -7.80 -19.69
C SER A 23 12.97 -8.44 -21.02
N GLU A 24 13.52 -9.59 -21.40
CA GLU A 24 13.21 -10.21 -22.71
C GLU A 24 11.74 -10.63 -22.83
N VAL A 25 11.19 -11.26 -21.78
CA VAL A 25 9.76 -11.64 -21.75
C VAL A 25 8.85 -10.41 -21.75
N THR A 26 9.24 -9.34 -21.05
CA THR A 26 8.48 -8.08 -21.02
C THR A 26 8.45 -7.42 -22.39
N TYR A 27 9.59 -7.34 -23.09
CA TYR A 27 9.64 -6.79 -24.46
C TYR A 27 8.93 -7.69 -25.48
N PHE A 28 8.95 -9.02 -25.29
CA PHE A 28 8.19 -9.96 -26.12
C PHE A 28 6.67 -9.75 -25.96
N ILE A 29 6.18 -9.63 -24.72
CA ILE A 29 4.76 -9.35 -24.43
C ILE A 29 4.35 -7.97 -24.94
N LEU A 30 5.15 -6.92 -24.69
CA LEU A 30 4.90 -5.55 -25.18
C LEU A 30 4.86 -5.49 -26.71
N SER A 31 5.74 -6.24 -27.41
CA SER A 31 5.75 -6.33 -28.88
C SER A 31 4.47 -6.95 -29.42
N ILE A 32 3.99 -8.05 -28.80
CA ILE A 32 2.73 -8.71 -29.20
C ILE A 32 1.53 -7.77 -29.00
N ILE A 33 1.48 -7.05 -27.87
CA ILE A 33 0.41 -6.08 -27.57
C ILE A 33 0.41 -4.93 -28.59
N LEU A 34 1.58 -4.39 -28.95
CA LEU A 34 1.70 -3.33 -29.96
C LEU A 34 1.20 -3.76 -31.34
N ILE A 35 1.53 -4.98 -31.78
CA ILE A 35 1.07 -5.52 -33.07
C ILE A 35 -0.45 -5.73 -33.06
N ALA A 36 -1.00 -6.24 -31.95
CA ALA A 36 -2.45 -6.46 -31.81
C ALA A 36 -3.24 -5.13 -31.87
N LEU A 37 -2.75 -4.08 -31.20
CA LEU A 37 -3.37 -2.74 -31.23
C LEU A 37 -3.31 -2.11 -32.63
N ALA A 38 -2.16 -2.20 -33.32
CA ALA A 38 -1.98 -1.67 -34.66
C ALA A 38 -2.84 -2.39 -35.72
N GLY A 39 -3.06 -3.70 -35.58
CA GLY A 39 -3.97 -4.47 -36.44
C GLY A 39 -5.45 -4.18 -36.16
N GLY A 40 -5.83 -4.04 -34.88
CA GLY A 40 -7.21 -3.81 -34.46
C GLY A 40 -7.81 -2.50 -35.02
N ILE A 41 -7.05 -1.40 -34.97
CA ILE A 41 -7.51 -0.10 -35.49
C ILE A 41 -7.74 -0.11 -37.02
N TYR A 42 -6.96 -0.89 -37.77
CA TYR A 42 -7.10 -1.00 -39.22
C TYR A 42 -8.31 -1.86 -39.64
N PHE A 43 -8.64 -2.91 -38.89
CA PHE A 43 -9.80 -3.76 -39.19
C PHE A 43 -11.13 -3.03 -38.95
N VAL A 44 -11.22 -2.23 -37.88
CA VAL A 44 -12.47 -1.53 -37.48
C VAL A 44 -12.78 -0.32 -38.37
N PHE A 45 -11.77 0.36 -38.94
CA PHE A 45 -11.97 1.55 -39.79
C PHE A 45 -11.75 1.35 -41.30
N GLY A 46 -11.41 0.13 -41.75
CA GLY A 46 -11.05 -0.14 -43.14
C GLY A 46 -12.18 -0.20 -44.18
N ASN A 47 -13.45 -0.05 -43.80
CA ASN A 47 -14.60 -0.31 -44.69
C ASN A 47 -15.70 0.78 -44.66
N THR A 48 -15.35 2.03 -44.99
CA THR A 48 -16.35 3.11 -45.24
C THR A 48 -16.06 3.89 -46.52
N HIS A 49 -16.23 3.24 -47.67
CA HIS A 49 -16.37 3.92 -48.96
C HIS A 49 -17.84 3.97 -49.41
N THR A 50 -18.52 5.09 -49.20
CA THR A 50 -19.64 5.53 -50.07
C THR A 50 -19.67 7.04 -50.19
N SER A 51 -19.36 7.54 -51.39
CA SER A 51 -19.57 8.94 -51.77
C SER A 51 -21.05 9.24 -52.03
N THR A 52 -21.54 10.44 -51.73
CA THR A 52 -22.23 11.33 -52.70
C THR A 52 -22.73 12.63 -52.06
N SER A 53 -22.61 13.73 -52.80
CA SER A 53 -23.23 15.03 -52.48
C SER A 53 -24.54 15.21 -53.24
N SER A 54 -25.64 15.57 -52.57
CA SER A 54 -26.69 16.42 -53.15
C SER A 54 -27.70 16.96 -52.12
N SER A 55 -27.90 18.27 -52.18
CA SER A 55 -29.08 19.11 -51.87
C SER A 55 -30.14 18.67 -50.82
N GLN A 56 -30.47 19.61 -49.92
CA GLN A 56 -31.56 19.54 -48.92
C GLN A 56 -32.96 19.32 -49.55
N PRO A 57 -33.93 18.84 -48.75
CA PRO A 57 -34.75 19.78 -47.98
C PRO A 57 -34.85 19.45 -46.47
N LYS A 58 -35.24 20.45 -45.66
CA LYS A 58 -35.46 20.30 -44.21
C LYS A 58 -36.53 19.25 -43.89
N THR A 59 -36.21 18.33 -42.98
CA THR A 59 -37.19 17.69 -42.09
C THR A 59 -36.68 17.75 -40.64
N SER A 60 -37.53 18.24 -39.73
CA SER A 60 -37.14 18.58 -38.36
C SER A 60 -37.19 17.36 -37.42
N ILE A 61 -36.29 16.38 -37.60
CA ILE A 61 -36.12 15.25 -36.68
C ILE A 61 -34.62 14.92 -36.55
N SER A 62 -33.89 15.62 -35.67
CA SER A 62 -32.45 15.38 -35.46
C SER A 62 -31.95 15.72 -34.05
N SER A 63 -32.83 15.70 -33.04
CA SER A 63 -32.44 15.87 -31.63
C SER A 63 -32.19 14.54 -30.91
N SER A 64 -32.78 13.44 -31.41
CA SER A 64 -32.77 12.13 -30.74
C SER A 64 -31.49 11.32 -30.94
N SER A 65 -30.76 11.51 -32.05
CA SER A 65 -29.46 10.85 -32.26
C SER A 65 -28.41 11.36 -31.26
N ASN A 66 -28.22 12.68 -31.23
CA ASN A 66 -27.16 13.32 -30.45
C ASN A 66 -27.28 13.03 -28.95
N GLN A 67 -28.51 12.92 -28.40
CA GLN A 67 -28.68 12.64 -26.98
C GLN A 67 -28.39 11.18 -26.63
N ALA A 68 -28.69 10.23 -27.52
CA ALA A 68 -28.31 8.83 -27.35
C ALA A 68 -26.79 8.64 -27.45
N ASP A 69 -26.14 9.33 -28.39
CA ASP A 69 -24.68 9.31 -28.55
C ASP A 69 -23.96 9.91 -27.33
N LEU A 70 -24.48 11.03 -26.78
CA LEU A 70 -23.96 11.64 -25.55
C LEU A 70 -24.12 10.72 -24.33
N GLU A 71 -25.24 10.02 -24.23
CA GLU A 71 -25.50 9.05 -23.14
C GLU A 71 -24.58 7.84 -23.23
N ALA A 72 -24.43 7.25 -24.42
CA ALA A 72 -23.50 6.14 -24.66
C ALA A 72 -22.04 6.55 -24.34
N ASN A 73 -21.64 7.77 -24.72
CA ASN A 73 -20.32 8.31 -24.38
C ASN A 73 -20.14 8.54 -22.87
N ALA A 74 -21.15 9.03 -22.15
CA ALA A 74 -21.11 9.19 -20.70
C ALA A 74 -21.00 7.84 -19.97
N GLN A 75 -21.75 6.82 -20.41
CA GLN A 75 -21.67 5.47 -19.87
C GLN A 75 -20.29 4.83 -20.14
N ALA A 76 -19.74 5.00 -21.35
CA ALA A 76 -18.41 4.46 -21.69
C ALA A 76 -17.29 5.09 -20.84
N LEU A 77 -17.33 6.41 -20.63
CA LEU A 77 -16.33 7.10 -19.81
C LEU A 77 -16.49 6.80 -18.30
N LEU A 78 -17.73 6.60 -17.83
CA LEU A 78 -17.96 6.10 -16.47
C LEU A 78 -17.41 4.68 -16.29
N ALA A 79 -17.62 3.79 -17.26
CA ALA A 79 -17.08 2.43 -17.22
C ALA A 79 -15.53 2.41 -17.22
N GLU A 80 -14.88 3.27 -18.00
CA GLU A 80 -13.42 3.47 -17.95
C GLU A 80 -12.97 3.95 -16.57
N ALA A 81 -13.65 4.95 -16.00
CA ALA A 81 -13.36 5.46 -14.66
C ALA A 81 -13.58 4.41 -13.56
N GLN A 82 -14.55 3.50 -13.71
CA GLN A 82 -14.78 2.36 -12.80
C GLN A 82 -13.68 1.29 -12.95
N ALA A 83 -13.26 0.97 -14.18
CA ALA A 83 -12.26 -0.07 -14.44
C ALA A 83 -10.83 0.37 -14.08
N ASN A 84 -10.52 1.66 -14.25
CA ASN A 84 -9.21 2.25 -13.98
C ASN A 84 -9.36 3.66 -13.38
N PRO A 85 -9.69 3.79 -12.07
CA PRO A 85 -9.98 5.09 -11.48
C PRO A 85 -8.73 5.99 -11.43
N SER A 86 -8.79 7.09 -12.17
CA SER A 86 -7.81 8.19 -12.17
C SER A 86 -8.54 9.54 -12.18
N ALA A 87 -7.84 10.62 -11.82
CA ALA A 87 -8.41 11.97 -11.84
C ALA A 87 -8.83 12.40 -13.26
N GLU A 88 -8.09 11.99 -14.28
CA GLU A 88 -8.36 12.28 -15.68
C GLU A 88 -9.58 11.51 -16.20
N ALA A 89 -9.71 10.23 -15.82
CA ALA A 89 -10.87 9.41 -16.17
C ALA A 89 -12.16 9.96 -15.52
N ILE A 90 -12.08 10.32 -14.23
CA ILE A 90 -13.20 10.93 -13.49
C ILE A 90 -13.60 12.27 -14.12
N SER A 91 -12.62 13.15 -14.41
CA SER A 91 -12.88 14.44 -15.07
C SER A 91 -13.53 14.26 -16.45
N SER A 92 -13.07 13.28 -17.23
CA SER A 92 -13.63 12.98 -18.56
C SER A 92 -15.07 12.47 -18.48
N ALA A 93 -15.38 11.59 -17.53
CA ALA A 93 -16.73 11.12 -17.26
C ALA A 93 -17.64 12.27 -16.77
N GLN A 94 -17.14 13.12 -15.86
CA GLN A 94 -17.85 14.30 -15.36
C GLN A 94 -18.23 15.26 -16.49
N ASP A 95 -17.31 15.54 -17.40
CA ASP A 95 -17.52 16.38 -18.58
C ASP A 95 -18.50 15.79 -19.59
N ALA A 96 -18.68 14.46 -19.61
CA ALA A 96 -19.67 13.79 -20.44
C ALA A 96 -21.07 13.81 -19.80
N ILE A 97 -21.15 13.48 -18.50
CA ILE A 97 -22.39 13.55 -17.70
C ILE A 97 -22.97 14.97 -17.71
N ASN A 98 -22.12 15.99 -17.62
CA ASN A 98 -22.54 17.40 -17.67
C ASN A 98 -23.20 17.83 -18.99
N LYS A 99 -23.02 17.07 -20.08
CA LYS A 99 -23.64 17.35 -21.41
C LYS A 99 -25.01 16.68 -21.59
N LEU A 100 -25.45 15.85 -20.65
CA LEU A 100 -26.77 15.21 -20.71
C LEU A 100 -27.88 16.20 -20.35
N SER A 101 -28.98 16.17 -21.10
CA SER A 101 -30.19 16.96 -20.82
C SER A 101 -31.28 16.20 -20.04
N ASP A 102 -31.12 14.88 -19.88
CA ASP A 102 -31.96 14.05 -19.02
C ASP A 102 -31.43 14.13 -17.58
N GLU A 103 -32.07 14.95 -16.75
CA GLU A 103 -31.66 15.18 -15.36
C GLU A 103 -31.74 13.91 -14.48
N ALA A 104 -32.63 12.95 -14.80
CA ALA A 104 -32.74 11.71 -14.03
C ALA A 104 -31.53 10.80 -14.30
N LYS A 105 -31.17 10.63 -15.58
CA LYS A 105 -29.95 9.89 -15.98
C LYS A 105 -28.68 10.57 -15.52
N LYS A 106 -28.64 11.90 -15.59
CA LYS A 106 -27.51 12.70 -15.11
C LYS A 106 -27.29 12.50 -13.61
N THR A 107 -28.36 12.51 -12.81
CA THR A 107 -28.31 12.26 -11.36
C THR A 107 -27.80 10.85 -11.04
N ASP A 108 -28.28 9.83 -11.75
CA ASP A 108 -27.86 8.44 -11.57
C ASP A 108 -26.36 8.25 -11.89
N LEU A 109 -25.93 8.68 -13.08
CA LEU A 109 -24.54 8.58 -13.50
C LEU A 109 -23.60 9.42 -12.63
N GLN A 110 -24.04 10.58 -12.15
CA GLN A 110 -23.27 11.40 -11.21
C GLN A 110 -23.06 10.65 -9.89
N SER A 111 -24.11 10.05 -9.31
CA SER A 111 -23.98 9.29 -8.06
C SER A 111 -23.03 8.10 -8.20
N GLN A 112 -22.97 7.46 -9.37
CA GLN A 112 -22.01 6.40 -9.65
C GLN A 112 -20.57 6.95 -9.76
N LEU A 113 -20.38 8.10 -10.41
CA LEU A 113 -19.07 8.74 -10.55
C LEU A 113 -18.54 9.28 -9.21
N ASP A 114 -19.41 9.82 -8.37
CA ASP A 114 -19.08 10.29 -7.03
C ASP A 114 -18.56 9.15 -6.14
N ALA A 115 -19.15 7.96 -6.25
CA ALA A 115 -18.66 6.76 -5.57
C ALA A 115 -17.26 6.32 -6.04
N VAL A 116 -16.99 6.37 -7.36
CA VAL A 116 -15.66 6.10 -7.93
C VAL A 116 -14.63 7.12 -7.43
N SER A 117 -15.01 8.40 -7.35
CA SER A 117 -14.16 9.48 -6.85
C SER A 117 -13.84 9.34 -5.36
N ALA A 118 -14.82 8.95 -4.55
CA ALA A 118 -14.63 8.63 -3.14
C ALA A 118 -13.68 7.44 -2.95
N GLU A 119 -13.84 6.36 -3.72
CA GLU A 119 -12.98 5.19 -3.64
C GLU A 119 -11.53 5.48 -4.06
N LEU A 120 -11.31 6.24 -5.13
CA LEU A 120 -9.98 6.73 -5.51
C LEU A 120 -9.34 7.55 -4.38
N THR A 121 -10.12 8.42 -3.73
CA THR A 121 -9.66 9.25 -2.61
C THR A 121 -9.27 8.39 -1.40
N ASN A 122 -10.11 7.42 -1.03
CA ASN A 122 -9.86 6.52 0.10
C ASN A 122 -8.59 5.68 -0.14
N ARG A 123 -8.43 5.11 -1.34
CA ARG A 123 -7.22 4.36 -1.74
C ARG A 123 -5.95 5.21 -1.66
N ASN A 124 -5.98 6.45 -2.15
CA ASN A 124 -4.83 7.36 -2.10
C ASN A 124 -4.47 7.77 -0.66
N ASN A 125 -5.48 8.00 0.19
CA ASN A 125 -5.29 8.30 1.61
C ASN A 125 -4.68 7.12 2.36
N ALA A 126 -5.18 5.91 2.12
CA ALA A 126 -4.69 4.68 2.74
C ALA A 126 -3.24 4.37 2.34
N GLU A 127 -2.90 4.47 1.05
CA GLU A 127 -1.52 4.32 0.57
C GLU A 127 -0.57 5.34 1.23
N SER A 128 -0.99 6.62 1.33
CA SER A 128 -0.19 7.69 1.95
C SER A 128 0.00 7.46 3.46
N ALA A 129 -1.04 6.99 4.15
CA ALA A 129 -0.98 6.68 5.58
C ALA A 129 -0.10 5.45 5.85
N VAL A 130 -0.20 4.39 5.05
CA VAL A 130 0.68 3.21 5.14
C VAL A 130 2.13 3.60 4.88
N ALA A 131 2.43 4.41 3.86
CA ALA A 131 3.80 4.91 3.61
C ALA A 131 4.35 5.76 4.77
N THR A 132 3.48 6.48 5.50
CA THR A 132 3.85 7.23 6.71
C THR A 132 4.13 6.28 7.89
N ALA A 133 3.30 5.23 8.07
CA ALA A 133 3.55 4.19 9.07
C ALA A 133 4.84 3.40 8.77
N GLU A 134 5.12 3.07 7.51
CA GLU A 134 6.34 2.40 7.03
C GLU A 134 7.61 3.22 7.29
N SER A 135 7.54 4.55 7.19
CA SER A 135 8.71 5.43 7.32
C SER A 135 8.96 5.92 8.75
N GLU A 136 7.92 6.19 9.54
CA GLU A 136 8.04 6.73 10.90
C GLU A 136 7.88 5.65 12.00
N GLN A 137 7.25 4.51 11.69
CA GLN A 137 7.11 3.35 12.57
C GLN A 137 6.63 3.67 14.01
N THR A 138 5.59 4.49 14.14
CA THR A 138 4.93 4.80 15.43
C THR A 138 3.57 4.13 15.51
N SER A 139 3.12 3.78 16.73
CA SER A 139 1.76 3.23 16.93
C SER A 139 0.66 4.17 16.44
N GLN A 140 0.83 5.49 16.65
CA GLN A 140 -0.12 6.50 16.18
C GLN A 140 -0.28 6.48 14.65
N ASN A 141 0.81 6.28 13.91
CA ASN A 141 0.74 6.19 12.44
C ASN A 141 0.19 4.83 11.99
N VAL A 142 0.39 3.77 12.77
CA VAL A 142 -0.28 2.48 12.53
C VAL A 142 -1.80 2.62 12.69
N ASP A 143 -2.28 3.23 13.77
CA ASP A 143 -3.70 3.48 14.01
C ASP A 143 -4.33 4.35 12.91
N ALA A 144 -3.61 5.40 12.49
CA ALA A 144 -4.06 6.27 11.39
C ALA A 144 -4.11 5.55 10.04
N ALA A 145 -3.13 4.68 9.75
CA ALA A 145 -3.13 3.85 8.55
C ALA A 145 -4.25 2.83 8.56
N GLN A 146 -4.53 2.18 9.71
CA GLN A 146 -5.64 1.24 9.84
C GLN A 146 -6.98 1.92 9.54
N ALA A 147 -7.24 3.08 10.16
CA ALA A 147 -8.47 3.84 9.91
C ALA A 147 -8.63 4.27 8.45
N ALA A 148 -7.53 4.55 7.75
CA ALA A 148 -7.56 4.86 6.32
C ALA A 148 -7.79 3.61 5.45
N ILE A 149 -7.18 2.47 5.78
CA ILE A 149 -7.42 1.17 5.13
C ILE A 149 -8.89 0.78 5.28
N ASP A 150 -9.47 0.92 6.47
CA ASP A 150 -10.86 0.53 6.76
C ASP A 150 -11.88 1.26 5.86
N ALA A 151 -11.55 2.46 5.39
CA ALA A 151 -12.37 3.26 4.48
C ALA A 151 -12.30 2.82 2.99
N VAL A 152 -11.32 2.00 2.59
CA VAL A 152 -11.20 1.49 1.21
C VAL A 152 -12.29 0.47 0.93
N GLY A 153 -12.98 0.57 -0.21
CA GLY A 153 -14.03 -0.35 -0.63
C GLY A 153 -13.50 -1.62 -1.30
N ASP A 154 -12.41 -1.51 -2.08
CA ASP A 154 -11.81 -2.67 -2.75
C ASP A 154 -11.06 -3.60 -1.76
N GLN A 155 -11.54 -4.84 -1.65
CA GLN A 155 -10.98 -5.82 -0.73
C GLN A 155 -9.55 -6.24 -1.10
N ALA A 156 -9.21 -6.32 -2.39
CA ALA A 156 -7.88 -6.73 -2.81
C ALA A 156 -6.82 -5.67 -2.43
N THR A 157 -7.16 -4.39 -2.61
CA THR A 157 -6.36 -3.25 -2.14
C THR A 157 -6.27 -3.23 -0.61
N LYS A 158 -7.37 -3.46 0.12
CA LYS A 158 -7.35 -3.62 1.58
C LYS A 158 -6.37 -4.68 2.04
N ASP A 159 -6.46 -5.90 1.50
CA ASP A 159 -5.60 -7.02 1.89
C ASP A 159 -4.11 -6.70 1.64
N GLN A 160 -3.79 -6.04 0.54
CA GLN A 160 -2.42 -5.61 0.20
C GLN A 160 -1.88 -4.54 1.16
N LEU A 161 -2.68 -3.54 1.51
CA LEU A 161 -2.30 -2.48 2.43
C LEU A 161 -2.20 -3.00 3.87
N GLN A 162 -3.12 -3.88 4.28
CA GLN A 162 -3.11 -4.52 5.60
C GLN A 162 -1.84 -5.36 5.77
N ALA A 163 -1.46 -6.18 4.79
CA ALA A 163 -0.24 -7.00 4.87
C ALA A 163 1.04 -6.16 5.04
N ARG A 164 1.08 -4.94 4.48
CA ARG A 164 2.17 -3.98 4.72
C ARG A 164 2.11 -3.41 6.14
N LEU A 165 0.94 -2.99 6.59
CA LEU A 165 0.74 -2.43 7.93
C LEU A 165 1.02 -3.44 9.05
N ASP A 166 0.67 -4.71 8.85
CA ASP A 166 0.99 -5.81 9.75
C ASP A 166 2.52 -6.01 9.86
N ALA A 167 3.25 -5.89 8.74
CA ALA A 167 4.71 -5.96 8.75
C ALA A 167 5.36 -4.80 9.53
N VAL A 168 4.82 -3.58 9.41
CA VAL A 168 5.22 -2.42 10.22
C VAL A 168 4.97 -2.68 11.71
N SER A 169 3.76 -3.13 12.05
CA SER A 169 3.35 -3.41 13.44
C SER A 169 4.26 -4.47 14.10
N ASN A 170 4.58 -5.54 13.37
CA ASN A 170 5.51 -6.58 13.82
C ASN A 170 6.94 -6.04 14.02
N ALA A 171 7.40 -5.12 13.17
CA ALA A 171 8.72 -4.50 13.30
C ALA A 171 8.80 -3.59 14.55
N ILE A 172 7.75 -2.84 14.86
CA ILE A 172 7.64 -2.01 16.07
C ILE A 172 7.72 -2.90 17.32
N ALA A 173 6.90 -3.97 17.38
CA ALA A 173 6.91 -4.91 18.51
C ALA A 173 8.29 -5.55 18.73
N ALA A 174 8.98 -5.94 17.65
CA ALA A 174 10.34 -6.50 17.74
C ALA A 174 11.37 -5.48 18.26
N ALA A 175 11.22 -4.19 17.92
CA ALA A 175 12.10 -3.13 18.41
C ALA A 175 11.90 -2.83 19.91
N VAL A 176 10.66 -2.87 20.41
CA VAL A 176 10.34 -2.74 21.84
C VAL A 176 10.99 -3.88 22.63
N ASN A 177 10.74 -5.14 22.24
CA ASN A 177 11.27 -6.32 22.93
C ASN A 177 12.81 -6.32 23.03
N LYS A 178 13.51 -5.83 21.98
CA LYS A 178 14.98 -5.69 21.99
C LYS A 178 15.48 -4.64 22.98
N THR A 179 14.68 -3.61 23.25
CA THR A 179 15.02 -2.54 24.19
C THR A 179 14.92 -3.03 25.63
N GLU A 180 13.97 -3.92 25.94
CA GLU A 180 13.79 -4.53 27.27
C GLU A 180 14.88 -5.57 27.61
N ASP A 181 15.33 -6.37 26.64
CA ASP A 181 16.44 -7.34 26.84
C ASP A 181 17.78 -6.65 27.17
N THR A 182 17.96 -5.38 26.77
CA THR A 182 19.21 -4.63 26.99
C THR A 182 19.29 -3.99 28.38
N THR A 183 18.18 -3.81 29.11
CA THR A 183 18.17 -3.10 30.41
C THR A 183 18.43 -4.02 31.62
N VAL A 184 18.31 -5.34 31.47
CA VAL A 184 18.54 -6.32 32.55
C VAL A 184 20.00 -6.77 32.73
N ALA A 185 20.92 -6.36 31.85
CA ALA A 185 22.30 -6.83 31.84
C ALA A 185 23.32 -5.95 32.61
N SER A 186 22.89 -4.95 33.38
CA SER A 186 23.78 -3.97 34.05
C SER A 186 23.79 -3.97 35.59
N ASP A 187 23.06 -4.88 36.26
CA ASP A 187 23.09 -4.99 37.73
C ASP A 187 23.51 -6.40 38.20
N SER A 188 24.73 -6.78 37.87
CA SER A 188 25.44 -7.86 38.57
C SER A 188 26.96 -7.65 38.49
N SER A 189 27.48 -6.76 39.33
CA SER A 189 28.90 -6.75 39.68
C SER A 189 29.07 -7.32 41.09
N ASP A 190 29.25 -8.64 41.14
CA ASP A 190 29.77 -9.35 42.30
C ASP A 190 31.14 -8.77 42.67
N ASN A 191 31.25 -8.14 43.84
CA ASN A 191 32.53 -7.82 44.47
C ASN A 191 32.68 -8.61 45.76
N SER A 192 32.96 -9.89 45.59
CA SER A 192 33.55 -10.75 46.61
C SER A 192 34.92 -10.21 47.04
N ASP A 193 35.00 -9.59 48.21
CA ASP A 193 36.24 -9.51 49.00
C ASP A 193 36.04 -10.13 50.39
N SER A 194 37.06 -10.85 50.83
CA SER A 194 37.01 -11.80 51.94
C SER A 194 38.01 -11.40 53.02
N SER A 195 37.55 -11.23 54.26
CA SER A 195 38.46 -11.13 55.42
C SER A 195 37.93 -11.77 56.71
N THR A 196 38.58 -12.88 57.07
CA THR A 196 38.66 -13.53 58.39
C THR A 196 39.29 -12.62 59.45
N ILE A 197 39.06 -12.74 60.78
CA ILE A 197 38.29 -13.68 61.63
C ILE A 197 38.01 -12.94 62.96
N ASN A 198 36.85 -13.14 63.62
CA ASN A 198 36.82 -13.27 65.09
C ASN A 198 35.50 -13.90 65.63
N PRO A 199 35.55 -15.05 66.34
CA PRO A 199 34.42 -15.55 67.12
C PRO A 199 34.44 -15.06 68.59
N ASN A 200 33.27 -15.08 69.23
CA ASN A 200 33.00 -14.83 70.65
C ASN A 200 32.98 -13.37 71.14
N ASP A 201 31.78 -12.78 71.15
CA ASP A 201 31.25 -12.09 72.33
C ASP A 201 29.77 -12.48 72.52
N THR A 202 29.32 -12.59 73.78
CA THR A 202 28.00 -13.11 74.18
C THR A 202 27.40 -12.18 75.23
N THR A 203 26.51 -11.25 74.84
CA THR A 203 25.69 -10.49 75.79
C THR A 203 24.24 -10.29 75.33
N GLN A 204 23.34 -10.39 76.31
CA GLN A 204 21.89 -10.10 76.25
C GLN A 204 21.65 -8.60 75.94
N THR A 205 20.46 -8.10 75.59
CA THR A 205 19.07 -8.48 75.97
C THR A 205 18.06 -7.88 74.94
N PRO A 206 16.78 -8.30 74.91
CA PRO A 206 15.83 -7.95 73.85
C PRO A 206 15.01 -6.68 74.15
N SER A 207 14.31 -6.17 73.14
CA SER A 207 13.13 -5.33 73.35
C SER A 207 12.08 -5.60 72.28
N SER A 208 10.90 -6.04 72.71
CA SER A 208 9.77 -6.43 71.85
C SER A 208 8.79 -5.27 71.68
N VAL A 209 8.29 -5.05 70.46
CA VAL A 209 6.98 -4.42 70.22
C VAL A 209 6.21 -5.30 69.23
N VAL A 210 4.88 -5.30 69.35
CA VAL A 210 3.99 -6.44 69.10
C VAL A 210 2.73 -5.98 68.36
N THR A 211 2.31 -6.72 67.31
CA THR A 211 0.92 -6.83 66.80
C THR A 211 0.37 -5.60 66.01
N ASP A 212 -0.53 -5.69 65.01
CA ASP A 212 -1.37 -6.79 64.48
C ASP A 212 -1.52 -6.76 62.92
N GLY A 213 -2.32 -7.70 62.37
CA GLY A 213 -2.69 -7.93 60.96
C GLY A 213 -3.32 -6.79 60.14
N ASN A 214 -4.07 -7.03 59.06
CA ASN A 214 -4.81 -8.23 58.64
C ASN A 214 -5.00 -8.26 57.10
N TYR A 215 -5.29 -9.43 56.53
CA TYR A 215 -5.69 -9.60 55.12
C TYR A 215 -7.18 -9.32 54.91
N THR A 216 -7.56 -8.80 53.73
CA THR A 216 -8.83 -9.17 53.08
C THR A 216 -8.67 -9.25 51.57
N TYR A 217 -9.14 -10.37 51.03
CA TYR A 217 -9.43 -10.62 49.63
C TYR A 217 -10.90 -10.23 49.43
N ASP A 218 -11.27 -9.57 48.32
CA ASP A 218 -12.66 -9.52 47.90
C ASP A 218 -12.75 -9.58 46.37
N SER A 219 -13.57 -10.51 45.90
CA SER A 219 -13.84 -10.78 44.49
C SER A 219 -15.34 -10.85 44.29
N TYR A 220 -15.87 -10.02 43.39
CA TYR A 220 -17.21 -10.10 42.81
C TYR A 220 -17.12 -9.77 41.32
#